data_AF-A0A0P7HCI7-F1
#
_entry.id   AF-A0A0P7HCI7-F1
#
_cell.length_a   1.000
_cell.length_b   1.000
_cell.length_c   1.000
_cell.angle_alpha   90.00
_cell.angle_beta   90.00
_cell.angle_gamma   90.00
#
_symmetry.space_group_name_H-M   'P 1'
#
loop_
_entity.id
_entity.type
_entity.pdbx_description
1 polymer ?
#
loop_
_entity_poly.entity_id
_entity_poly.type
_entity_poly.pdbx_seq_one_letter_code
_entity_poly.pdbx_strand_id
1 'polypeptide(L)'
;MSKTEIDAATVARRIAEDDELFVLDVRNEPDYEEWQIPGSTNIPVYDELRSHNFSGLEAHLDELPDDAEIAVACAAGVTSARAAEFLRGRGYDAKSIRDGMNAWGRVHREYEVEDADGVVQIVRPGTGCISYIVHDDGEAVVVDPTQYVDRYLHAAEERGLDIVGVADTHAHADHVSGARQLAGDFDVPYYLHGADAGELDGVTEIEDGDSIAVGDRSLDVQFTPGHTPGSVSFLFGDALLSGDTLFLRSVGRPDLEDSDEDAVREAASQLFDSLEGLTELDDDTVVLPGHFSDEEIRPLATKLGELRVETTNELLSYVADGDETAFVETIVESLSDEPANYNRIKQINWGKEQPRGDVESLELGPNNCAAN
;
A
#
# COMPACT_ATOMS: atom_id res chain seq x y z
N MET A 1 -23.18 -2.53 17.49
CA MET A 1 -22.98 -2.97 16.09
C MET A 1 -24.27 -3.59 15.58
N SER A 2 -24.58 -3.39 14.30
CA SER A 2 -25.74 -4.01 13.66
C SER A 2 -25.63 -5.55 13.73
N LYS A 3 -26.75 -6.26 13.87
CA LYS A 3 -26.75 -7.74 13.79
C LYS A 3 -26.58 -8.24 12.35
N THR A 4 -26.64 -7.35 11.36
CA THR A 4 -26.67 -7.72 9.93
C THR A 4 -25.43 -7.27 9.16
N GLU A 5 -24.59 -6.44 9.77
CA GLU A 5 -23.41 -5.86 9.13
C GLU A 5 -22.18 -5.96 10.03
N ILE A 6 -21.02 -6.04 9.39
CA ILE A 6 -19.69 -5.97 9.99
C ILE A 6 -18.86 -4.90 9.27
N ASP A 7 -17.99 -4.21 10.00
CA ASP A 7 -17.16 -3.15 9.44
C ASP A 7 -15.90 -3.75 8.82
N ALA A 8 -15.44 -3.24 7.68
CA ALA A 8 -14.24 -3.76 7.01
C ALA A 8 -12.99 -3.74 7.91
N ALA A 9 -12.83 -2.72 8.75
CA ALA A 9 -11.76 -2.66 9.74
C ALA A 9 -11.84 -3.78 10.80
N THR A 10 -13.06 -4.21 11.16
CA THR A 10 -13.24 -5.36 12.06
C THR A 10 -12.88 -6.66 11.34
N VAL A 11 -13.24 -6.81 10.07
CA VAL A 11 -12.85 -7.97 9.24
C VAL A 11 -11.33 -8.07 9.15
N ALA A 12 -10.65 -6.97 8.79
CA ALA A 12 -9.18 -6.94 8.69
C ALA A 12 -8.49 -7.33 10.01
N ARG A 13 -8.99 -6.80 11.14
CA ARG A 13 -8.48 -7.14 12.46
C ARG A 13 -8.64 -8.63 12.77
N ARG A 14 -9.81 -9.21 12.50
CA ARG A 14 -10.09 -10.63 12.77
C ARG A 14 -9.27 -11.57 11.89
N ILE A 15 -9.03 -11.21 10.62
CA ILE A 15 -8.11 -11.95 9.74
C ILE A 15 -6.69 -11.93 10.31
N ALA A 16 -6.19 -10.76 10.72
CA ALA A 16 -4.83 -10.63 11.26
C ALA A 16 -4.63 -11.35 12.61
N GLU A 17 -5.71 -11.54 13.39
CA GLU A 17 -5.70 -12.23 14.68
C GLU A 17 -5.98 -13.75 14.57
N ASP A 18 -6.14 -14.29 13.35
CA ASP A 18 -6.56 -15.68 13.08
C ASP A 18 -7.84 -16.08 13.86
N ASP A 19 -8.78 -15.15 13.96
CA ASP A 19 -10.08 -15.34 14.61
C ASP A 19 -11.03 -16.07 13.64
N GLU A 20 -11.85 -17.01 14.15
CA GLU A 20 -12.79 -17.83 13.38
C GLU A 20 -13.84 -16.96 12.65
N LEU A 21 -13.48 -16.45 11.48
CA LEU A 21 -14.29 -15.65 10.57
C LEU A 21 -14.11 -16.19 9.15
N PHE A 22 -15.20 -16.67 8.56
CA PHE A 22 -15.20 -17.07 7.16
C PHE A 22 -15.56 -15.88 6.27
N VAL A 23 -14.70 -15.53 5.32
CA VAL A 23 -14.98 -14.43 4.38
C VAL A 23 -15.48 -15.02 3.06
N LEU A 24 -16.75 -14.76 2.74
CA LEU A 24 -17.38 -15.17 1.50
C LEU A 24 -17.44 -14.00 0.51
N ASP A 25 -16.75 -14.09 -0.61
CA ASP A 25 -16.87 -13.11 -1.70
C ASP A 25 -17.89 -13.60 -2.73
N VAL A 26 -18.93 -12.79 -3.00
CA VAL A 26 -19.97 -13.12 -3.99
C VAL A 26 -19.80 -12.40 -5.33
N ARG A 27 -18.69 -11.68 -5.55
CA ARG A 27 -18.37 -11.03 -6.84
C ARG A 27 -18.11 -12.05 -7.93
N ASN A 28 -18.22 -11.60 -9.18
CA ASN A 28 -17.86 -12.43 -10.33
C ASN A 28 -16.35 -12.75 -10.29
N GLU A 29 -15.98 -13.92 -10.82
CA GLU A 29 -14.60 -14.44 -10.79
C GLU A 29 -13.56 -13.42 -11.30
N PRO A 30 -13.77 -12.67 -12.40
CA PRO A 30 -12.78 -11.68 -12.85
C PRO A 30 -12.55 -10.55 -11.84
N ASP A 31 -13.60 -10.04 -11.18
CA ASP A 31 -13.47 -8.97 -10.19
C ASP A 31 -12.74 -9.47 -8.92
N TYR A 32 -12.86 -10.77 -8.64
CA TYR A 32 -12.25 -11.43 -7.50
C TYR A 32 -10.77 -11.77 -7.75
N GLU A 33 -10.46 -12.29 -8.94
CA GLU A 33 -9.10 -12.57 -9.39
C GLU A 33 -8.26 -11.28 -9.47
N GLU A 34 -8.89 -10.16 -9.83
CA GLU A 34 -8.22 -8.86 -9.88
C GLU A 34 -7.74 -8.43 -8.49
N TRP A 35 -8.57 -8.57 -7.45
CA TRP A 35 -8.19 -8.33 -6.06
C TRP A 35 -9.22 -8.90 -5.09
N GLN A 36 -8.77 -9.36 -3.93
CA GLN A 36 -9.60 -10.07 -2.96
C GLN A 36 -9.26 -9.70 -1.51
N ILE A 37 -10.17 -10.04 -0.60
CA ILE A 37 -9.82 -10.06 0.83
C ILE A 37 -8.95 -11.31 1.06
N PRO A 38 -7.77 -11.20 1.67
CA PRO A 38 -6.91 -12.36 1.93
C PRO A 38 -7.64 -13.47 2.68
N GLY A 39 -7.45 -14.72 2.23
CA GLY A 39 -8.10 -15.90 2.80
C GLY A 39 -9.61 -16.02 2.52
N SER A 40 -10.19 -15.14 1.71
CA SER A 40 -11.61 -15.26 1.33
C SER A 40 -11.86 -16.42 0.36
N THR A 41 -13.11 -16.86 0.28
CA THR A 41 -13.59 -17.87 -0.66
C THR A 41 -14.56 -17.22 -1.63
N ASN A 42 -14.33 -17.37 -2.94
CA ASN A 42 -15.24 -16.85 -3.96
C ASN A 42 -16.34 -17.86 -4.32
N ILE A 43 -17.59 -17.37 -4.33
CA ILE A 43 -18.71 -18.05 -4.96
C ILE A 43 -19.31 -17.04 -5.96
N PRO A 44 -19.06 -17.18 -7.28
CA PRO A 44 -19.34 -16.13 -8.25
C PRO A 44 -20.82 -16.07 -8.65
N VAL A 45 -21.66 -15.60 -7.74
CA VAL A 45 -23.13 -15.51 -7.89
C VAL A 45 -23.64 -14.08 -7.93
N TYR A 46 -22.77 -13.11 -8.23
CA TYR A 46 -23.07 -11.68 -8.16
C TYR A 46 -24.28 -11.28 -9.01
N ASP A 47 -24.29 -11.67 -10.28
CA ASP A 47 -25.33 -11.29 -11.24
C ASP A 47 -26.67 -11.97 -10.92
N GLU A 48 -26.63 -13.22 -10.45
CA GLU A 48 -27.81 -13.93 -9.97
C GLU A 48 -28.45 -13.17 -8.80
N LEU A 49 -27.66 -12.83 -7.78
CA LEU A 49 -28.12 -12.14 -6.58
C LEU A 49 -28.68 -10.74 -6.90
N ARG A 50 -28.09 -10.02 -7.88
CA ARG A 50 -28.62 -8.73 -8.36
C ARG A 50 -30.01 -8.89 -8.99
N SER A 51 -30.24 -10.01 -9.67
CA SER A 51 -31.54 -10.36 -10.26
C SER A 51 -32.53 -10.98 -9.26
N HIS A 52 -32.17 -11.04 -7.96
CA HIS A 52 -32.93 -11.72 -6.90
C HIS A 52 -33.10 -13.23 -7.16
N ASN A 53 -32.16 -13.82 -7.91
CA ASN A 53 -32.02 -15.25 -8.04
C ASN A 53 -30.99 -15.76 -7.04
N PHE A 54 -31.39 -16.72 -6.21
CA PHE A 54 -30.54 -17.30 -5.17
C PHE A 54 -30.13 -18.74 -5.49
N SER A 55 -30.47 -19.27 -6.67
CA SER A 55 -30.21 -20.67 -7.04
C SER A 55 -28.73 -21.03 -6.96
N GLY A 56 -27.84 -20.15 -7.43
CA GLY A 56 -26.40 -20.37 -7.37
C GLY A 56 -25.92 -20.43 -5.93
N LEU A 57 -26.30 -19.46 -5.09
CA LEU A 57 -25.91 -19.46 -3.67
C LEU A 57 -26.49 -20.66 -2.92
N GLU A 58 -27.72 -21.07 -3.24
CA GLU A 58 -28.37 -22.24 -2.66
C GLU A 58 -27.65 -23.55 -3.01
N ALA A 59 -27.09 -23.65 -4.21
CA ALA A 59 -26.35 -24.83 -4.66
C ALA A 59 -25.02 -25.04 -3.93
N HIS A 60 -24.46 -24.00 -3.32
CA HIS A 60 -23.15 -24.03 -2.64
C HIS A 60 -23.29 -23.95 -1.10
N LEU A 61 -24.48 -24.13 -0.53
CA LEU A 61 -24.67 -24.08 0.93
C LEU A 61 -23.82 -25.13 1.67
N ASP A 62 -23.64 -26.31 1.07
CA ASP A 62 -22.84 -27.40 1.63
C ASP A 62 -21.33 -27.09 1.67
N GLU A 63 -20.88 -26.02 1.01
CA GLU A 63 -19.49 -25.56 1.00
C GLU A 63 -19.21 -24.49 2.07
N LEU A 64 -20.26 -23.94 2.70
CA LEU A 64 -20.14 -22.90 3.71
C LEU A 64 -20.07 -23.49 5.13
N PRO A 65 -19.24 -22.94 6.03
CA PRO A 65 -19.17 -23.41 7.41
C PRO A 65 -20.48 -23.09 8.15
N ASP A 66 -20.99 -24.06 8.91
CA ASP A 66 -22.19 -23.93 9.74
C ASP A 66 -21.89 -23.61 11.22
N ASP A 67 -20.60 -23.61 11.59
CA ASP A 67 -20.07 -23.37 12.93
C ASP A 67 -19.23 -22.08 13.07
N ALA A 68 -19.10 -21.29 12.01
CA ALA A 68 -18.37 -20.02 11.99
C ALA A 68 -19.25 -18.83 11.59
N GLU A 69 -18.86 -17.62 12.01
CA GLU A 69 -19.47 -16.38 11.50
C GLU A 69 -18.99 -16.13 10.06
N ILE A 70 -19.92 -15.77 9.17
CA ILE A 70 -19.66 -15.50 7.75
C ILE A 70 -19.73 -13.99 7.48
N ALA A 71 -18.62 -13.39 7.05
CA ALA A 71 -18.58 -12.04 6.50
C ALA A 71 -18.71 -12.08 4.97
N VAL A 72 -19.81 -11.54 4.44
CA VAL A 72 -20.09 -11.56 3.01
C VAL A 72 -19.62 -10.27 2.34
N ALA A 73 -18.74 -10.39 1.36
CA ALA A 73 -18.19 -9.32 0.54
C ALA A 73 -18.89 -9.25 -0.83
N CYS A 74 -19.09 -8.03 -1.32
CA CYS A 74 -19.35 -7.75 -2.73
C CYS A 74 -18.74 -6.37 -3.05
N ALA A 75 -18.88 -5.84 -4.26
CA ALA A 75 -18.33 -4.51 -4.61
C ALA A 75 -18.71 -3.39 -3.61
N ALA A 76 -20.01 -3.14 -3.40
CA ALA A 76 -20.50 -1.97 -2.64
C ALA A 76 -21.41 -2.32 -1.44
N GLY A 77 -21.34 -3.53 -0.90
CA GLY A 77 -22.18 -4.01 0.22
C GLY A 77 -23.66 -4.32 -0.11
N VAL A 78 -24.18 -3.82 -1.23
CA VAL A 78 -25.60 -3.97 -1.60
C VAL A 78 -25.98 -5.42 -1.96
N THR A 79 -25.15 -6.11 -2.73
CA THR A 79 -25.41 -7.52 -3.11
C THR A 79 -25.11 -8.46 -1.95
N SER A 80 -24.03 -8.21 -1.20
CA SER A 80 -23.68 -9.01 -0.03
C SER A 80 -24.71 -8.91 1.10
N ALA A 81 -25.39 -7.77 1.26
CA ALA A 81 -26.52 -7.65 2.20
C ALA A 81 -27.66 -8.64 1.88
N ARG A 82 -27.98 -8.84 0.59
CA ARG A 82 -28.99 -9.82 0.15
C ARG A 82 -28.53 -11.25 0.38
N ALA A 83 -27.27 -11.56 0.04
CA ALA A 83 -26.69 -12.87 0.29
C ALA A 83 -26.69 -13.21 1.79
N ALA A 84 -26.21 -12.30 2.64
CA ALA A 84 -26.20 -12.47 4.08
C ALA A 84 -27.62 -12.64 4.65
N GLU A 85 -28.62 -11.93 4.13
CA GLU A 85 -30.03 -12.14 4.51
C GLU A 85 -30.53 -13.54 4.14
N PHE A 86 -30.25 -13.99 2.92
CA PHE A 86 -30.59 -15.35 2.48
C PHE A 86 -29.95 -16.42 3.37
N LEU A 87 -28.66 -16.30 3.65
CA LEU A 87 -27.90 -17.24 4.50
C LEU A 87 -28.46 -17.29 5.93
N ARG A 88 -28.75 -16.13 6.54
CA ARG A 88 -29.42 -16.08 7.86
C ARG A 88 -30.79 -16.77 7.84
N GLY A 89 -31.53 -16.66 6.74
CA GLY A 89 -32.78 -17.39 6.53
C GLY A 89 -32.64 -18.91 6.51
N ARG A 90 -31.42 -19.43 6.32
CA ARG A 90 -31.07 -20.86 6.34
C ARG A 90 -30.33 -21.29 7.61
N GLY A 91 -30.12 -20.38 8.56
CA GLY A 91 -29.56 -20.68 9.88
C GLY A 91 -28.08 -20.34 10.05
N TYR A 92 -27.41 -19.80 9.02
CA TYR A 92 -26.02 -19.36 9.12
C TYR A 92 -25.90 -18.04 9.89
N ASP A 93 -24.80 -17.85 10.63
CA ASP A 93 -24.44 -16.56 11.22
C ASP A 93 -23.74 -15.67 10.19
N ALA A 94 -24.51 -15.01 9.34
CA ALA A 94 -23.96 -14.22 8.23
C ALA A 94 -24.20 -12.72 8.38
N LYS A 95 -23.15 -11.91 8.14
CA LYS A 95 -23.19 -10.44 8.10
C LYS A 95 -22.63 -9.94 6.77
N SER A 96 -23.17 -8.83 6.27
CA SER A 96 -22.60 -8.15 5.11
C SER A 96 -21.48 -7.21 5.55
N ILE A 97 -20.37 -7.19 4.83
CA ILE A 97 -19.34 -6.16 5.00
C ILE A 97 -19.94 -4.83 4.53
N ARG A 98 -20.07 -3.86 5.44
CA ARG A 98 -20.63 -2.54 5.10
C ARG A 98 -19.80 -1.89 4.02
N ASP A 99 -20.46 -1.39 2.98
CA ASP A 99 -19.88 -0.87 1.73
C ASP A 99 -18.94 -1.82 0.97
N GLY A 100 -18.88 -3.10 1.35
CA GLY A 100 -18.17 -4.15 0.61
C GLY A 100 -16.69 -3.87 0.39
N MET A 101 -16.20 -4.19 -0.81
CA MET A 101 -14.81 -3.98 -1.21
C MET A 101 -14.42 -2.50 -1.26
N ASN A 102 -15.38 -1.59 -1.50
CA ASN A 102 -15.10 -0.16 -1.40
C ASN A 102 -14.64 0.23 0.02
N ALA A 103 -15.25 -0.37 1.07
CA ALA A 103 -14.75 -0.16 2.44
C ALA A 103 -13.45 -0.91 2.71
N TRP A 104 -13.25 -2.08 2.11
CA TRP A 104 -11.99 -2.83 2.22
C TRP A 104 -10.79 -2.01 1.72
N GLY A 105 -10.91 -1.35 0.57
CA GLY A 105 -9.88 -0.46 0.03
C GLY A 105 -9.54 0.74 0.93
N ARG A 106 -10.41 1.08 1.88
CA ARG A 106 -10.23 2.20 2.85
C ARG A 106 -9.76 1.75 4.24
N VAL A 107 -9.46 0.46 4.40
CA VAL A 107 -8.94 -0.03 5.67
C VAL A 107 -7.50 0.43 5.82
N HIS A 108 -7.17 0.90 7.02
CA HIS A 108 -5.81 1.14 7.48
C HIS A 108 -5.57 0.32 8.75
N ARG A 109 -4.36 -0.22 8.89
CA ARG A 109 -3.91 -1.00 10.05
C ARG A 109 -2.57 -0.46 10.49
N GLU A 110 -2.46 -0.16 11.76
CA GLU A 110 -1.25 0.36 12.38
C GLU A 110 -0.45 -0.78 13.02
N TYR A 111 0.86 -0.75 12.83
CA TYR A 111 1.80 -1.69 13.42
C TYR A 111 3.00 -0.93 13.97
N GLU A 112 3.37 -1.23 15.22
CA GLU A 112 4.66 -0.82 15.77
C GLU A 112 5.74 -1.73 15.19
N VAL A 113 6.87 -1.17 14.76
CA VAL A 113 7.99 -1.94 14.22
C VAL A 113 9.02 -2.14 15.31
N GLU A 114 9.08 -3.36 15.88
CA GLU A 114 9.89 -3.63 17.09
C GLU A 114 11.39 -3.32 16.91
N ASP A 115 11.95 -3.57 15.72
CA ASP A 115 13.36 -3.34 15.39
C ASP A 115 13.64 -1.92 14.82
N ALA A 116 12.62 -1.05 14.74
CA ALA A 116 12.73 0.32 14.24
C ALA A 116 12.10 1.31 15.21
N ASP A 117 12.86 1.70 16.25
CA ASP A 117 12.39 2.60 17.30
C ASP A 117 11.90 3.95 16.73
N GLY A 118 10.70 4.37 17.15
CA GLY A 118 10.05 5.58 16.69
C GLY A 118 9.38 5.48 15.31
N VAL A 119 9.12 4.27 14.81
CA VAL A 119 8.44 4.05 13.52
C VAL A 119 7.13 3.30 13.68
N VAL A 120 6.05 3.92 13.23
CA VAL A 120 4.72 3.31 13.10
C VAL A 120 4.42 3.07 11.63
N GLN A 121 4.17 1.81 11.27
CA GLN A 121 3.78 1.43 9.93
C GLN A 121 2.25 1.45 9.80
N ILE A 122 1.73 2.13 8.78
CA ILE A 122 0.30 2.23 8.47
C ILE A 122 0.04 1.53 7.14
N VAL A 123 -0.54 0.35 7.21
CA VAL A 123 -0.77 -0.53 6.07
C VAL A 123 -2.20 -0.40 5.57
N ARG A 124 -2.38 -0.31 4.25
CA ARG A 124 -3.67 -0.49 3.59
C ARG A 124 -3.79 -1.90 3.02
N PRO A 125 -4.40 -2.85 3.76
CA PRO A 125 -4.47 -4.25 3.32
C PRO A 125 -5.26 -4.45 2.02
N GLY A 126 -6.14 -3.51 1.67
CA GLY A 126 -6.93 -3.60 0.44
C GLY A 126 -6.21 -3.17 -0.83
N THR A 127 -5.25 -2.25 -0.73
CA THR A 127 -4.59 -1.64 -1.89
C THR A 127 -3.08 -1.82 -1.89
N GLY A 128 -2.49 -2.47 -0.89
CA GLY A 128 -1.05 -2.74 -0.83
C GLY A 128 -0.18 -1.56 -0.38
N CYS A 129 -0.72 -0.34 -0.30
CA CYS A 129 0.05 0.85 0.07
C CYS A 129 0.44 0.83 1.56
N ILE A 130 1.62 1.37 1.85
CA ILE A 130 2.18 1.50 3.18
C ILE A 130 2.66 2.93 3.35
N SER A 131 2.23 3.53 4.45
CA SER A 131 2.68 4.84 4.91
C SER A 131 3.37 4.69 6.25
N TYR A 132 4.10 5.70 6.68
CA TYR A 132 4.79 5.69 7.96
C TYR A 132 4.52 6.95 8.77
N ILE A 133 4.54 6.81 10.09
CA ILE A 133 4.77 7.92 11.01
C ILE A 133 6.11 7.66 11.66
N VAL A 134 7.09 8.51 11.40
CA VAL A 134 8.35 8.53 12.14
C VAL A 134 8.25 9.58 13.23
N HIS A 135 8.68 9.27 14.45
CA HIS A 135 8.51 10.16 15.58
C HIS A 135 9.61 10.05 16.62
N ASP A 136 9.89 11.16 17.30
CA ASP A 136 10.83 11.27 18.40
C ASP A 136 10.50 12.51 19.24
N ASP A 137 10.72 12.44 20.56
CA ASP A 137 10.40 13.50 21.55
C ASP A 137 9.02 14.19 21.38
N GLY A 138 8.00 13.45 20.92
CA GLY A 138 6.64 13.97 20.73
C GLY A 138 6.42 14.71 19.40
N GLU A 139 7.42 14.83 18.54
CA GLU A 139 7.28 15.34 17.17
C GLU A 139 7.20 14.18 16.17
N ALA A 140 6.48 14.38 15.07
CA ALA A 140 6.31 13.37 14.04
C ALA A 140 6.38 13.92 12.62
N VAL A 141 6.93 13.11 11.71
CA VAL A 141 6.82 13.30 10.26
C VAL A 141 6.02 12.13 9.69
N VAL A 142 5.02 12.46 8.87
CA VAL A 142 4.24 11.45 8.14
C VAL A 142 4.85 11.25 6.76
N VAL A 143 5.18 10.00 6.42
CA VAL A 143 5.81 9.63 5.14
C VAL A 143 4.81 8.84 4.29
N ASP A 144 4.67 9.22 3.03
CA ASP A 144 3.75 8.65 2.03
C ASP A 144 2.28 8.60 2.47
N PRO A 145 1.69 9.68 3.02
CA PRO A 145 0.29 9.65 3.41
C PRO A 145 -0.64 9.54 2.20
N THR A 146 -1.62 8.65 2.29
CA THR A 146 -2.75 8.58 1.36
C THR A 146 -3.76 9.70 1.62
N GLN A 147 -4.70 9.92 0.69
CA GLN A 147 -5.75 10.95 0.82
C GLN A 147 -6.64 10.83 2.07
N TYR A 148 -6.61 9.69 2.77
CA TYR A 148 -7.36 9.45 4.02
C TYR A 148 -6.69 10.11 5.23
N VAL A 149 -6.48 11.43 5.17
CA VAL A 149 -5.65 12.18 6.14
C VAL A 149 -6.05 11.94 7.60
N ASP A 150 -7.35 11.79 7.88
CA ASP A 150 -7.89 11.54 9.22
C ASP A 150 -7.27 10.31 9.91
N ARG A 151 -6.77 9.33 9.14
CA ARG A 151 -6.10 8.14 9.68
C ARG A 151 -4.77 8.49 10.34
N TYR A 152 -3.99 9.34 9.70
CA TYR A 152 -2.70 9.79 10.22
C TYR A 152 -2.89 10.73 11.41
N LEU A 153 -3.91 11.58 11.36
CA LEU A 153 -4.28 12.46 12.47
C LEU A 153 -4.63 11.66 13.72
N HIS A 154 -5.51 10.67 13.55
CA HIS A 154 -5.91 9.82 14.66
C HIS A 154 -4.72 9.05 15.24
N ALA A 155 -3.87 8.45 14.39
CA ALA A 155 -2.70 7.71 14.82
C ALA A 155 -1.69 8.59 15.60
N ALA A 156 -1.50 9.84 15.17
CA ALA A 156 -0.66 10.82 15.87
C ALA A 156 -1.29 11.26 17.22
N GLU A 157 -2.60 11.59 17.22
CA GLU A 157 -3.33 12.01 18.41
C GLU A 157 -3.35 10.93 19.51
N GLU A 158 -3.57 9.67 19.13
CA GLU A 158 -3.57 8.53 20.07
C GLU A 158 -2.21 8.33 20.76
N ARG A 159 -1.13 8.73 20.08
CA ARG A 159 0.26 8.67 20.59
C ARG A 159 0.73 9.97 21.22
N GLY A 160 -0.08 11.03 21.17
CA GLY A 160 0.27 12.34 21.70
C GLY A 160 1.41 13.01 20.92
N LEU A 161 1.45 12.81 19.60
CA LEU A 161 2.46 13.34 18.69
C LEU A 161 1.97 14.60 17.99
N ASP A 162 2.87 15.57 17.83
CA ASP A 162 2.67 16.78 17.02
C ASP A 162 3.27 16.55 15.63
N ILE A 163 2.44 16.59 14.57
CA ILE A 163 2.93 16.48 13.19
C ILE A 163 3.66 17.78 12.83
N VAL A 164 4.96 17.69 12.58
CA VAL A 164 5.85 18.82 12.26
C VAL A 164 6.31 18.85 10.80
N GLY A 165 6.00 17.81 10.03
CA GLY A 165 6.33 17.73 8.62
C GLY A 165 5.64 16.55 7.94
N VAL A 166 5.62 16.60 6.62
CA VAL A 166 5.05 15.54 5.78
C VAL A 166 5.99 15.31 4.60
N ALA A 167 6.28 14.07 4.25
CA ALA A 167 7.18 13.74 3.15
C ALA A 167 6.54 12.71 2.23
N ASP A 168 6.80 12.82 0.92
CA ASP A 168 6.58 11.73 -0.02
C ASP A 168 7.94 11.23 -0.53
N THR A 169 8.10 9.91 -0.63
CA THR A 169 9.27 9.26 -1.23
C THR A 169 9.35 9.51 -2.73
N HIS A 170 8.20 9.64 -3.39
CA HIS A 170 8.10 9.90 -4.82
C HIS A 170 6.70 10.43 -5.19
N ALA A 171 6.51 10.85 -6.44
CA ALA A 171 5.18 11.16 -6.97
C ALA A 171 4.39 9.87 -7.24
N HIS A 172 3.58 9.45 -6.25
CA HIS A 172 2.78 8.22 -6.29
C HIS A 172 1.89 8.10 -7.54
N ALA A 173 1.71 6.88 -8.04
CA ALA A 173 0.90 6.58 -9.22
C ALA A 173 -0.32 5.69 -8.90
N ASP A 174 -0.36 5.08 -7.73
CA ASP A 174 -1.35 4.12 -7.23
C ASP A 174 -2.37 4.76 -6.28
N HIS A 175 -2.00 5.84 -5.60
CA HIS A 175 -2.87 6.58 -4.69
C HIS A 175 -2.69 8.09 -4.79
N VAL A 176 -3.72 8.83 -4.39
CA VAL A 176 -3.65 10.29 -4.28
C VAL A 176 -2.97 10.63 -2.96
N SER A 177 -1.84 11.34 -3.04
CA SER A 177 -1.11 11.76 -1.85
C SER A 177 -1.94 12.73 -1.02
N GLY A 178 -2.04 12.44 0.27
CA GLY A 178 -2.61 13.32 1.30
C GLY A 178 -1.63 14.39 1.76
N ALA A 179 -0.38 14.39 1.28
CA ALA A 179 0.68 15.20 1.86
C ALA A 179 0.40 16.70 1.78
N ARG A 180 -0.12 17.19 0.65
CA ARG A 180 -0.49 18.60 0.49
C ARG A 180 -1.60 19.03 1.45
N GLN A 181 -2.60 18.16 1.64
CA GLN A 181 -3.70 18.45 2.55
C GLN A 181 -3.19 18.48 3.99
N LEU A 182 -2.45 17.45 4.38
CA LEU A 182 -1.89 17.32 5.73
C LEU A 182 -0.94 18.47 6.07
N ALA A 183 -0.03 18.82 5.16
CA ALA A 183 0.88 19.95 5.32
C ALA A 183 0.12 21.30 5.44
N GLY A 184 -0.91 21.50 4.61
CA GLY A 184 -1.73 22.71 4.65
C GLY A 184 -2.61 22.82 5.91
N ASP A 185 -3.15 21.71 6.40
CA ASP A 185 -4.00 21.67 7.60
C ASP A 185 -3.19 21.97 8.87
N PHE A 186 -1.90 21.61 8.90
CA PHE A 186 -1.00 21.79 10.04
C PHE A 186 -0.04 22.99 9.91
N ASP A 187 0.01 23.65 8.76
CA ASP A 187 0.97 24.71 8.44
C ASP A 187 2.43 24.24 8.62
N VAL A 188 2.71 23.04 8.13
CA VAL A 188 4.03 22.37 8.21
C VAL A 188 4.62 22.14 6.82
N PRO A 189 5.94 21.92 6.69
CA PRO A 189 6.56 21.66 5.40
C PRO A 189 6.08 20.36 4.77
N TYR A 190 5.88 20.40 3.44
CA TYR A 190 5.73 19.22 2.59
C TYR A 190 7.05 18.99 1.84
N TYR A 191 7.73 17.88 2.14
CA TYR A 191 9.00 17.48 1.54
C TYR A 191 8.78 16.52 0.36
N LEU A 192 9.37 16.82 -0.80
CA LEU A 192 9.36 15.97 -1.99
C LEU A 192 10.53 16.37 -2.89
N HIS A 193 11.15 15.41 -3.56
CA HIS A 193 12.26 15.70 -4.48
C HIS A 193 11.78 16.52 -5.69
N GLY A 194 12.59 17.50 -6.12
CA GLY A 194 12.20 18.46 -7.17
C GLY A 194 11.89 17.81 -8.53
N ALA A 195 12.49 16.67 -8.85
CA ALA A 195 12.21 15.92 -10.09
C ALA A 195 10.78 15.36 -10.14
N ASP A 196 10.16 15.14 -8.97
CA ASP A 196 8.80 14.61 -8.84
C ASP A 196 7.78 15.69 -8.45
N ALA A 197 8.21 16.92 -8.18
CA ALA A 197 7.34 18.01 -7.74
C ALA A 197 6.38 18.53 -8.84
N GLY A 198 6.68 18.30 -10.12
CA GLY A 198 5.78 18.69 -11.23
C GLY A 198 5.41 20.18 -11.24
N GLU A 199 4.11 20.49 -11.12
CA GLU A 199 3.55 21.85 -11.02
C GLU A 199 3.05 22.17 -9.60
N LEU A 200 3.53 21.43 -8.59
CA LEU A 200 3.15 21.67 -7.20
C LEU A 200 3.73 22.99 -6.68
N ASP A 201 2.86 23.79 -6.08
CA ASP A 201 3.26 24.97 -5.31
C ASP A 201 3.47 24.60 -3.83
N GLY A 202 4.46 25.23 -3.18
CA GLY A 202 4.65 25.14 -1.72
C GLY A 202 5.38 23.89 -1.23
N VAL A 203 5.99 23.12 -2.13
CA VAL A 203 6.88 21.99 -1.79
C VAL A 203 8.21 22.53 -1.26
N THR A 204 8.72 21.89 -0.22
CA THR A 204 10.10 22.03 0.25
C THR A 204 10.92 20.97 -0.46
N GLU A 205 11.63 21.36 -1.51
CA GLU A 205 12.48 20.45 -2.28
C GLU A 205 13.58 19.86 -1.39
N ILE A 206 13.76 18.55 -1.49
CA ILE A 206 14.81 17.78 -0.80
C ILE A 206 15.76 17.18 -1.83
N GLU A 207 17.04 17.11 -1.48
CA GLU A 207 18.12 16.51 -2.27
C GLU A 207 18.84 15.40 -1.47
N ASP A 208 19.73 14.65 -2.13
CA ASP A 208 20.57 13.66 -1.48
C ASP A 208 21.40 14.26 -0.32
N GLY A 209 21.37 13.60 0.84
CA GLY A 209 22.12 14.00 2.03
C GLY A 209 21.48 15.13 2.84
N ASP A 210 20.28 15.61 2.47
CA ASP A 210 19.48 16.45 3.34
C ASP A 210 18.97 15.68 4.58
N SER A 211 18.60 16.42 5.62
CA SER A 211 18.04 15.86 6.86
C SER A 211 16.81 16.65 7.31
N ILE A 212 15.71 15.95 7.58
CA ILE A 212 14.47 16.50 8.14
C ILE A 212 14.49 16.26 9.66
N ALA A 213 14.29 17.30 10.46
CA ALA A 213 14.28 17.17 11.92
C ALA A 213 13.00 16.49 12.42
N VAL A 214 13.16 15.57 13.37
CA VAL A 214 12.06 14.90 14.09
C VAL A 214 12.49 14.79 15.55
N GLY A 215 12.04 15.69 16.42
CA GLY A 215 12.47 15.72 17.82
C GLY A 215 13.99 15.95 17.93
N ASP A 216 14.68 15.05 18.63
CA ASP A 216 16.13 15.05 18.79
C ASP A 216 16.85 14.21 17.70
N ARG A 217 16.10 13.55 16.80
CA ARG A 217 16.59 12.73 15.70
C ARG A 217 16.40 13.42 14.34
N SER A 218 16.96 12.80 13.30
CA SER A 218 16.76 13.21 11.90
C SER A 218 16.26 12.06 11.04
N LEU A 219 15.44 12.42 10.07
CA LEU A 219 15.06 11.61 8.92
C LEU A 219 15.94 12.03 7.75
N ASP A 220 16.94 11.23 7.43
CA ASP A 220 17.97 11.53 6.44
C ASP A 220 17.54 11.07 5.04
N VAL A 221 17.79 11.90 4.03
CA VAL A 221 17.35 11.70 2.64
C VAL A 221 18.45 11.01 1.84
N GLN A 222 18.10 9.92 1.14
CA GLN A 222 18.96 9.24 0.16
C GLN A 222 18.28 9.30 -1.21
N PHE A 223 18.96 9.85 -2.21
CA PHE A 223 18.41 9.89 -3.56
C PHE A 223 18.50 8.52 -4.23
N THR A 224 17.35 7.94 -4.56
CA THR A 224 17.23 6.56 -5.04
C THR A 224 16.36 6.45 -6.29
N PRO A 225 16.74 7.13 -7.39
CA PRO A 225 15.97 7.13 -8.63
C PRO A 225 15.86 5.73 -9.25
N GLY A 226 14.80 5.53 -10.01
CA GLY A 226 14.60 4.30 -10.77
C GLY A 226 13.13 3.98 -10.94
N HIS A 227 12.37 3.90 -9.84
CA HIS A 227 10.91 3.84 -9.91
C HIS A 227 10.33 5.13 -10.48
N THR A 228 10.79 6.27 -9.97
CA THR A 228 10.59 7.60 -10.55
C THR A 228 11.94 8.36 -10.61
N PRO A 229 12.07 9.39 -11.47
CA PRO A 229 13.23 10.28 -11.50
C PRO A 229 13.52 11.01 -10.19
N GLY A 230 12.50 11.22 -9.34
CA GLY A 230 12.61 11.87 -8.04
C GLY A 230 12.47 10.95 -6.84
N SER A 231 12.56 9.63 -7.03
CA SER A 231 12.46 8.68 -5.91
C SER A 231 13.57 8.93 -4.89
N VAL A 232 13.19 9.00 -3.61
CA VAL A 232 14.10 9.06 -2.46
C VAL A 232 13.72 7.98 -1.46
N SER A 233 14.72 7.48 -0.73
CA SER A 233 14.55 6.67 0.47
C SER A 233 14.89 7.52 1.70
N PHE A 234 14.26 7.22 2.83
CA PHE A 234 14.54 7.91 4.08
C PHE A 234 15.15 6.98 5.12
N LEU A 235 16.22 7.41 5.77
CA LEU A 235 16.86 6.69 6.87
C LEU A 235 16.54 7.36 8.20
N PHE A 236 15.96 6.61 9.15
CA PHE A 236 15.63 7.08 10.50
C PHE A 236 16.23 6.14 11.55
N GLY A 237 17.43 6.44 12.02
CA GLY A 237 18.21 5.49 12.82
C GLY A 237 18.52 4.25 11.99
N ASP A 238 18.11 3.06 12.46
CA ASP A 238 18.32 1.79 11.74
C ASP A 238 17.16 1.45 10.76
N ALA A 239 16.18 2.35 10.59
CA ALA A 239 15.01 2.12 9.74
C ALA A 239 15.16 2.78 8.36
N LEU A 240 15.12 1.99 7.29
CA LEU A 240 15.14 2.47 5.90
C LEU A 240 13.73 2.41 5.32
N LEU A 241 13.09 3.57 5.21
CA LEU A 241 11.84 3.77 4.49
C LEU A 241 12.17 3.85 3.00
N SER A 242 12.11 2.72 2.29
CA SER A 242 12.66 2.57 0.93
C SER A 242 11.71 3.00 -0.19
N GLY A 243 10.51 3.48 0.15
CA GLY A 243 9.47 3.80 -0.82
C GLY A 243 9.28 2.66 -1.82
N ASP A 244 9.21 3.02 -3.10
CA ASP A 244 9.10 2.07 -4.20
C ASP A 244 10.46 1.75 -4.85
N THR A 245 11.59 2.10 -4.23
CA THR A 245 12.91 1.67 -4.73
C THR A 245 13.17 0.19 -4.39
N LEU A 246 12.91 -0.23 -3.15
CA LEU A 246 13.22 -1.58 -2.65
C LEU A 246 12.03 -2.18 -1.90
N PHE A 247 11.58 -3.37 -2.32
CA PHE A 247 10.56 -4.17 -1.64
C PHE A 247 11.15 -5.43 -0.99
N LEU A 248 10.37 -6.08 -0.13
CA LEU A 248 10.80 -7.28 0.61
C LEU A 248 11.10 -8.48 -0.30
N ARG A 249 10.48 -8.53 -1.48
CA ARG A 249 10.62 -9.66 -2.43
C ARG A 249 10.85 -9.22 -3.87
N SER A 250 10.92 -7.92 -4.12
CA SER A 250 10.98 -7.32 -5.46
C SER A 250 11.51 -5.89 -5.40
N VAL A 251 11.36 -5.14 -6.48
CA VAL A 251 11.74 -3.73 -6.59
C VAL A 251 10.62 -2.96 -7.31
N GLY A 252 10.64 -1.63 -7.25
CA GLY A 252 9.68 -0.82 -8.02
C GLY A 252 9.88 -0.97 -9.52
N ARG A 253 8.78 -0.91 -10.25
CA ARG A 253 8.80 -0.91 -11.71
C ARG A 253 9.25 0.46 -12.26
N PRO A 254 10.13 0.52 -13.28
CA PRO A 254 10.66 1.79 -13.81
C PRO A 254 9.88 2.39 -15.01
N ASP A 255 8.74 1.81 -15.40
CA ASP A 255 8.04 2.12 -16.65
C ASP A 255 6.82 3.04 -16.51
N LEU A 256 6.44 3.43 -15.28
CA LEU A 256 5.25 4.25 -15.04
C LEU A 256 5.43 5.72 -15.47
N GLU A 257 6.66 6.17 -15.68
CA GLU A 257 7.00 7.53 -16.13
C GLU A 257 7.03 7.65 -17.65
N ASP A 258 7.72 6.72 -18.30
CA ASP A 258 7.80 6.62 -19.75
C ASP A 258 7.87 5.15 -20.15
N SER A 259 6.92 4.72 -20.99
CA SER A 259 6.82 3.35 -21.49
C SER A 259 7.73 3.08 -22.70
N ASP A 260 8.50 4.08 -23.17
CA ASP A 260 9.51 3.87 -24.22
C ASP A 260 10.63 2.97 -23.70
N GLU A 261 10.97 1.92 -24.47
CA GLU A 261 11.92 0.90 -24.02
C GLU A 261 13.29 1.48 -23.63
N ASP A 262 13.78 2.50 -24.34
CA ASP A 262 15.07 3.12 -24.01
C ASP A 262 14.99 3.86 -22.66
N ALA A 263 13.87 4.52 -22.37
CA ALA A 263 13.62 5.20 -21.10
C ALA A 263 13.46 4.22 -19.93
N VAL A 264 12.71 3.13 -20.13
CA VAL A 264 12.55 2.04 -19.15
C VAL A 264 13.91 1.44 -18.79
N ARG A 265 14.77 1.19 -19.80
CA ARG A 265 16.12 0.66 -19.57
C ARG A 265 17.02 1.63 -18.81
N GLU A 266 16.94 2.92 -19.11
CA GLU A 266 17.68 3.95 -18.38
C GLU A 266 17.23 4.02 -16.91
N ALA A 267 15.92 4.00 -16.66
CA ALA A 267 15.36 4.01 -15.31
C ALA A 267 15.68 2.70 -14.55
N ALA A 268 15.68 1.54 -15.20
CA ALA A 268 16.14 0.29 -14.61
C ALA A 268 17.64 0.31 -14.24
N SER A 269 18.48 0.94 -15.07
CA SER A 269 19.90 1.15 -14.77
C SER A 269 20.09 2.08 -13.55
N GLN A 270 19.32 3.17 -13.46
CA GLN A 270 19.31 4.03 -12.27
C GLN A 270 18.84 3.29 -11.01
N LEU A 271 17.82 2.43 -11.15
CA LEU A 271 17.35 1.59 -10.05
C LEU A 271 18.45 0.64 -9.56
N PHE A 272 19.21 0.04 -10.48
CA PHE A 272 20.35 -0.81 -10.14
C PHE A 272 21.38 -0.05 -9.30
N ASP A 273 21.79 1.15 -9.74
CA ASP A 273 22.75 2.00 -9.01
C ASP A 273 22.22 2.37 -7.61
N SER A 274 20.93 2.72 -7.52
CA SER A 274 20.26 3.02 -6.24
C SER A 274 20.27 1.83 -5.28
N LEU A 275 19.98 0.63 -5.79
CA LEU A 275 20.01 -0.60 -5.01
C LEU A 275 21.43 -0.97 -4.58
N GLU A 276 22.44 -0.75 -5.44
CA GLU A 276 23.84 -0.94 -5.07
C GLU A 276 24.16 -0.08 -3.84
N GLY A 277 23.82 1.21 -3.86
CA GLY A 277 23.98 2.12 -2.71
C GLY A 277 23.23 1.69 -1.46
N LEU A 278 21.94 1.35 -1.58
CA LEU A 278 21.12 0.91 -0.43
C LEU A 278 21.65 -0.39 0.20
N THR A 279 22.21 -1.30 -0.61
CA THR A 279 22.74 -2.58 -0.10
C THR A 279 24.09 -2.47 0.61
N GLU A 280 24.76 -1.31 0.52
CA GLU A 280 25.97 -0.99 1.30
C GLU A 280 25.68 -0.65 2.77
N LEU A 281 24.41 -0.40 3.13
CA LEU A 281 24.00 -0.15 4.51
C LEU A 281 24.22 -1.38 5.41
N ASP A 282 24.27 -1.13 6.73
CA ASP A 282 24.50 -2.17 7.74
C ASP A 282 23.46 -3.29 7.65
N ASP A 283 23.88 -4.54 7.85
CA ASP A 283 23.01 -5.73 7.77
C ASP A 283 21.82 -5.68 8.76
N ASP A 284 21.95 -4.93 9.85
CA ASP A 284 20.91 -4.74 10.86
C ASP A 284 19.87 -3.67 10.47
N THR A 285 20.08 -2.93 9.37
CA THR A 285 19.13 -1.94 8.84
C THR A 285 17.79 -2.62 8.52
N VAL A 286 16.69 -2.09 9.06
CA VAL A 286 15.33 -2.59 8.85
C VAL A 286 14.74 -1.92 7.62
N VAL A 287 14.48 -2.71 6.57
CA VAL A 287 13.87 -2.25 5.32
C VAL A 287 12.35 -2.19 5.47
N LEU A 288 11.79 -1.03 5.12
CA LEU A 288 10.39 -0.65 5.26
C LEU A 288 9.87 -0.08 3.93
N PRO A 289 9.22 -0.91 3.08
CA PRO A 289 8.81 -0.51 1.72
C PRO A 289 7.58 0.41 1.68
N GLY A 290 7.34 1.07 0.56
CA GLY A 290 6.11 1.82 0.26
C GLY A 290 4.92 0.92 -0.10
N HIS A 291 5.20 -0.32 -0.55
CA HIS A 291 4.19 -1.24 -1.06
C HIS A 291 4.47 -2.71 -0.72
N PHE A 292 3.40 -3.52 -0.79
CA PHE A 292 3.45 -4.98 -0.67
C PHE A 292 2.40 -5.64 -1.58
N SER A 293 2.55 -6.93 -1.85
CA SER A 293 1.63 -7.71 -2.71
C SER A 293 1.00 -8.89 -1.97
N ASP A 294 1.80 -9.84 -1.48
CA ASP A 294 1.34 -11.14 -0.96
C ASP A 294 1.90 -11.48 0.44
N GLU A 295 2.40 -10.48 1.16
CA GLU A 295 3.01 -10.69 2.46
C GLU A 295 1.97 -10.85 3.57
N GLU A 296 1.88 -12.08 4.09
CA GLU A 296 1.05 -12.44 5.25
C GLU A 296 1.65 -11.94 6.57
N ILE A 297 2.99 -11.81 6.65
CA ILE A 297 3.70 -11.41 7.87
C ILE A 297 3.54 -9.90 8.09
N ARG A 298 3.13 -9.51 9.31
CA ARG A 298 3.03 -8.12 9.75
C ARG A 298 3.82 -7.93 11.06
N PRO A 299 4.52 -6.79 11.27
CA PRO A 299 4.73 -5.69 10.31
C PRO A 299 5.53 -6.12 9.07
N LEU A 300 5.40 -5.36 7.99
CA LEU A 300 6.16 -5.57 6.76
C LEU A 300 7.53 -4.95 6.91
N ALA A 301 8.42 -5.70 7.53
CA ALA A 301 9.78 -5.28 7.81
C ALA A 301 10.70 -6.49 7.70
N THR A 302 11.90 -6.28 7.18
CA THR A 302 12.96 -7.28 7.24
C THR A 302 14.31 -6.61 7.39
N LYS A 303 15.27 -7.28 8.00
CA LYS A 303 16.64 -6.78 8.05
C LYS A 303 17.30 -6.93 6.69
N LEU A 304 18.09 -5.93 6.30
CA LEU A 304 18.77 -5.90 5.01
C LEU A 304 19.71 -7.12 4.85
N GLY A 305 20.39 -7.55 5.92
CA GLY A 305 21.20 -8.76 5.90
C GLY A 305 20.39 -10.04 5.63
N GLU A 306 19.16 -10.11 6.12
CA GLU A 306 18.24 -11.23 5.84
C GLU A 306 17.76 -11.16 4.38
N LEU A 307 17.34 -9.98 3.92
CA LEU A 307 16.93 -9.72 2.54
C LEU A 307 17.99 -10.15 1.50
N ARG A 308 19.28 -9.91 1.80
CA ARG A 308 20.40 -10.32 0.92
C ARG A 308 20.62 -11.83 0.86
N VAL A 309 20.24 -12.55 1.91
CA VAL A 309 20.45 -14.01 2.03
C VAL A 309 19.22 -14.78 1.55
N GLU A 310 18.03 -14.24 1.79
CA GLU A 310 16.80 -14.82 1.30
C GLU A 310 16.80 -14.75 -0.24
N THR A 311 16.76 -15.90 -0.90
CA THR A 311 16.65 -16.02 -2.38
C THR A 311 15.25 -15.62 -2.87
N THR A 312 14.59 -14.72 -2.16
CA THR A 312 13.21 -14.28 -2.39
C THR A 312 13.14 -13.09 -3.32
N ASN A 313 14.25 -12.32 -3.43
CA ASN A 313 14.40 -11.24 -4.39
C ASN A 313 15.55 -11.57 -5.37
N GLU A 314 15.21 -12.17 -6.51
CA GLU A 314 16.18 -12.54 -7.56
C GLU A 314 16.95 -11.32 -8.07
N LEU A 315 16.31 -10.15 -8.11
CA LEU A 315 16.91 -8.92 -8.62
C LEU A 315 18.07 -8.44 -7.74
N LEU A 316 18.01 -8.63 -6.42
CA LEU A 316 19.14 -8.31 -5.52
C LEU A 316 20.37 -9.20 -5.75
N SER A 317 20.18 -10.41 -6.30
CA SER A 317 21.33 -11.27 -6.63
C SER A 317 22.14 -10.70 -7.79
N TYR A 318 21.49 -10.07 -8.78
CA TYR A 318 22.18 -9.36 -9.86
C TYR A 318 22.94 -8.13 -9.36
N VAL A 319 22.36 -7.39 -8.41
CA VAL A 319 23.04 -6.27 -7.74
C VAL A 319 24.30 -6.75 -7.01
N ALA A 320 24.19 -7.83 -6.23
CA ALA A 320 25.32 -8.41 -5.50
C ALA A 320 26.45 -8.92 -6.42
N ASP A 321 26.10 -9.42 -7.61
CA ASP A 321 27.06 -9.90 -8.61
C ASP A 321 27.61 -8.78 -9.52
N GLY A 322 27.05 -7.57 -9.44
CA GLY A 322 27.40 -6.45 -10.33
C GLY A 322 26.91 -6.64 -11.76
N ASP A 323 25.85 -7.42 -11.98
CA ASP A 323 25.30 -7.77 -13.30
C ASP A 323 24.10 -6.87 -13.68
N GLU A 324 24.40 -5.60 -13.93
CA GLU A 324 23.42 -4.60 -14.36
C GLU A 324 22.66 -5.04 -15.63
N THR A 325 23.33 -5.73 -16.55
CA THR A 325 22.70 -6.17 -17.81
C THR A 325 21.61 -7.20 -17.54
N ALA A 326 21.90 -8.22 -16.73
CA ALA A 326 20.90 -9.23 -16.35
C ALA A 326 19.73 -8.60 -15.59
N PHE A 327 20.02 -7.67 -14.65
CA PHE A 327 19.01 -6.94 -13.90
C PHE A 327 18.02 -6.19 -14.82
N VAL A 328 18.56 -5.38 -15.75
CA VAL A 328 17.74 -4.58 -16.67
C VAL A 328 16.94 -5.49 -17.61
N GLU A 329 17.52 -6.57 -18.12
CA GLU A 329 16.82 -7.53 -18.97
C GLU A 329 15.65 -8.19 -18.22
N THR A 330 15.87 -8.66 -16.98
CA THR A 330 14.82 -9.27 -16.17
C THR A 330 13.66 -8.30 -15.91
N ILE A 331 13.94 -7.05 -15.53
CA ILE A 331 12.88 -6.05 -15.29
C ILE A 331 12.05 -5.82 -16.57
N VAL A 332 12.70 -5.58 -17.70
CA VAL A 332 11.99 -5.30 -18.97
C VAL A 332 11.13 -6.50 -19.40
N GLU A 333 11.57 -7.72 -19.10
CA GLU A 333 10.82 -8.95 -19.41
C GLU A 333 9.65 -9.23 -18.43
N SER A 334 9.69 -8.68 -17.21
CA SER A 334 8.70 -8.95 -16.17
C SER A 334 7.63 -7.89 -15.96
N LEU A 335 7.68 -6.78 -16.72
CA LEU A 335 6.65 -5.74 -16.65
C LEU A 335 5.25 -6.29 -16.94
N SER A 336 4.35 -6.06 -15.98
CA SER A 336 2.93 -6.43 -16.05
C SER A 336 2.04 -5.23 -16.39
N ASP A 337 0.73 -5.44 -16.38
CA ASP A 337 -0.26 -4.38 -16.58
C ASP A 337 -0.04 -3.21 -15.58
N GLU A 338 -0.30 -1.98 -16.03
CA GLU A 338 -0.18 -0.75 -15.25
C GLU A 338 -1.26 -0.66 -14.15
N PRO A 339 -1.03 0.08 -13.04
CA PRO A 339 -2.06 0.30 -12.02
C PRO A 339 -3.31 0.97 -12.61
N ALA A 340 -4.48 0.66 -12.07
CA ALA A 340 -5.72 1.29 -12.50
C ALA A 340 -5.68 2.81 -12.26
N ASN A 341 -6.16 3.60 -13.23
CA ASN A 341 -6.22 5.07 -13.15
C ASN A 341 -4.88 5.81 -12.93
N TYR A 342 -3.73 5.14 -13.07
CA TYR A 342 -2.42 5.71 -12.72
C TYR A 342 -2.16 7.07 -13.38
N ASN A 343 -2.49 7.19 -14.67
CA ASN A 343 -2.34 8.43 -15.44
C ASN A 343 -3.06 9.64 -14.81
N ARG A 344 -4.22 9.42 -14.19
CA ARG A 344 -4.98 10.49 -13.54
C ARG A 344 -4.45 10.78 -12.15
N ILE A 345 -4.09 9.76 -11.39
CA ILE A 345 -3.48 9.89 -10.06
C ILE A 345 -2.19 10.71 -10.16
N LYS A 346 -1.30 10.36 -11.09
CA LYS A 346 -0.08 11.13 -11.37
C LYS A 346 -0.34 12.59 -11.71
N GLN A 347 -1.38 12.86 -12.52
CA GLN A 347 -1.75 14.26 -12.84
C GLN A 347 -2.20 15.04 -11.61
N ILE A 348 -2.88 14.38 -10.66
CA ILE A 348 -3.27 14.98 -9.39
C ILE A 348 -2.03 15.23 -8.51
N ASN A 349 -1.18 14.22 -8.35
CA ASN A 349 0.02 14.30 -7.50
C ASN A 349 1.04 15.30 -8.05
N TRP A 350 1.15 15.49 -9.36
CA TRP A 350 1.95 16.60 -9.95
C TRP A 350 1.29 17.98 -9.91
N GLY A 351 0.09 18.11 -9.34
CA GLY A 351 -0.63 19.38 -9.27
C GLY A 351 -1.25 19.87 -10.58
N LYS A 352 -1.20 19.08 -11.66
CA LYS A 352 -1.82 19.39 -12.97
C LYS A 352 -3.34 19.31 -12.93
N GLU A 353 -3.87 18.38 -12.14
CA GLU A 353 -5.30 18.23 -11.88
C GLU A 353 -5.58 18.48 -10.39
N GLN A 354 -6.71 19.12 -10.10
CA GLN A 354 -7.21 19.22 -8.72
C GLN A 354 -8.13 18.02 -8.45
N PRO A 355 -7.97 17.31 -7.32
CA PRO A 355 -8.84 16.20 -6.98
C PRO A 355 -10.29 16.69 -6.88
N ARG A 356 -11.15 16.22 -7.79
CA ARG A 356 -12.56 16.60 -7.87
C ARG A 356 -13.43 15.36 -8.10
N GLY A 357 -14.55 15.30 -7.38
CA GLY A 357 -15.50 14.20 -7.48
C GLY A 357 -15.18 13.07 -6.50
N ASP A 358 -15.44 11.84 -6.92
CA ASP A 358 -15.17 10.63 -6.14
C ASP A 358 -13.72 10.18 -6.32
N VAL A 359 -12.82 10.77 -5.53
CA VAL A 359 -11.37 10.49 -5.55
C VAL A 359 -11.09 9.10 -4.96
N GLU A 360 -11.92 8.62 -4.03
CA GLU A 360 -11.79 7.28 -3.44
C GLU A 360 -11.86 6.19 -4.50
N SER A 361 -12.74 6.36 -5.51
CA SER A 361 -12.87 5.40 -6.61
C SER A 361 -11.63 5.27 -7.50
N LEU A 362 -10.69 6.23 -7.44
CA LEU A 362 -9.46 6.18 -8.24
C LEU A 362 -8.48 5.12 -7.71
N GLU A 363 -8.52 4.86 -6.40
CA GLU A 363 -7.60 3.96 -5.70
C GLU A 363 -8.19 2.56 -5.46
N LEU A 364 -9.35 2.25 -6.06
CA LEU A 364 -9.94 0.93 -5.93
C LEU A 364 -9.31 -0.02 -6.96
N GLY A 365 -8.72 -1.10 -6.47
CA GLY A 365 -8.09 -2.12 -7.28
C GLY A 365 -6.81 -2.67 -6.64
N PRO A 366 -6.16 -3.63 -7.31
CA PRO A 366 -4.91 -4.23 -6.84
C PRO A 366 -3.74 -3.25 -6.91
N ASN A 367 -2.71 -3.57 -6.12
CA ASN A 367 -1.41 -2.92 -6.21
C ASN A 367 -0.60 -3.50 -7.37
N ASN A 368 -0.09 -2.65 -8.27
CA ASN A 368 0.73 -3.06 -9.41
C ASN A 368 2.06 -2.26 -9.51
N CYS A 369 2.63 -1.84 -8.36
CA CYS A 369 3.88 -1.06 -8.30
C CYS A 369 5.18 -1.92 -8.33
N ALA A 370 5.09 -3.22 -8.07
CA ALA A 370 6.24 -4.14 -8.07
C ALA A 370 6.57 -4.70 -9.45
N ALA A 371 7.87 -4.74 -9.78
CA ALA A 371 8.44 -5.56 -10.84
C ALA A 371 9.01 -6.84 -10.21
N ASN A 372 8.48 -8.01 -10.60
CA ASN A 372 8.79 -9.30 -9.99
C ASN A 372 9.67 -10.18 -10.86
#